data_AF-A0A0B7MIU7-F1
#
_entry.id   AF-A0A0B7MIU7-F1
#
_cell.length_a   1.000
_cell.length_b   1.000
_cell.length_c   1.000
_cell.angle_alpha   90.00
_cell.angle_beta   90.00
_cell.angle_gamma   90.00
#
_symmetry.space_group_name_H-M   'P 1'
#
loop_
_entity.id
_entity.type
_entity.pdbx_description
1 polymer ?
#
loop_
_entity_poly.entity_id
_entity_poly.type
_entity_poly.pdbx_seq_one_letter_code
_entity_poly.pdbx_strand_id
1 'polypeptide(L)' 'MGYTDQDVDKLVHLAFNTPSLDGLLGIAPIKATEKVVRAIFEDSMAPLA' A
#
# COMPACT_ATOMS: atom_id res chain seq x y z
N MET A 1 11.84 -11.44 7.51
CA MET A 1 10.66 -11.93 6.76
C MET A 1 9.73 -10.74 6.59
N GLY A 2 9.26 -10.49 5.37
CA GLY A 2 8.34 -9.39 5.07
C GLY A 2 6.91 -9.72 5.48
N TYR A 3 5.96 -9.27 4.69
CA TYR A 3 4.54 -9.65 4.77
C TYR A 3 4.20 -10.73 3.75
N THR A 4 3.01 -11.31 3.87
CA THR A 4 2.46 -12.32 2.96
C THR A 4 1.25 -11.77 2.19
N ASP A 5 0.77 -12.52 1.19
CA ASP A 5 -0.46 -12.18 0.44
C ASP A 5 -1.67 -11.94 1.37
N GLN A 6 -1.75 -12.68 2.48
CA GLN A 6 -2.84 -12.58 3.45
C GLN A 6 -2.83 -11.25 4.24
N ASP A 7 -1.69 -10.55 4.27
CA ASP A 7 -1.55 -9.28 4.96
C ASP A 7 -1.93 -8.08 4.08
N VAL A 8 -1.98 -8.25 2.76
CA VAL A 8 -2.14 -7.15 1.78
C VAL A 8 -3.41 -6.35 2.05
N ASP A 9 -4.55 -7.01 2.28
CA ASP A 9 -5.83 -6.35 2.56
C ASP A 9 -5.74 -5.44 3.80
N LYS A 10 -5.10 -5.94 4.85
CA LYS A 10 -4.89 -5.20 6.10
C LYS A 10 -3.94 -4.03 5.89
N LEU A 11 -2.87 -4.21 5.12
CA LEU A 11 -1.89 -3.16 4.84
C LEU A 11 -2.50 -2.03 4.02
N VAL A 12 -3.29 -2.35 2.99
CA VAL A 12 -4.05 -1.37 2.21
C VAL A 12 -5.03 -0.63 3.13
N HIS A 13 -5.79 -1.34 3.96
CA HIS A 13 -6.70 -0.69 4.92
C HIS A 13 -5.97 0.29 5.84
N LEU A 14 -4.84 -0.12 6.44
CA LEU A 14 -4.07 0.73 7.33
C LEU A 14 -3.50 1.97 6.62
N ALA A 15 -3.13 1.87 5.35
CA ALA A 15 -2.61 3.01 4.58
C ALA A 15 -3.63 4.15 4.46
N PHE A 16 -4.92 3.84 4.33
CA PHE A 16 -5.99 4.85 4.24
C PHE A 16 -6.63 5.21 5.59
N ASN A 17 -6.53 4.34 6.59
CA ASN A 17 -7.23 4.53 7.88
C ASN A 17 -6.31 4.90 9.04
N THR A 18 -4.99 5.03 8.79
CA THR A 18 -4.03 5.56 9.75
C THR A 18 -3.75 7.02 9.42
N PRO A 19 -4.06 8.01 10.28
CA PRO A 19 -4.01 9.43 9.93
C PRO A 19 -2.67 9.91 9.35
N SER A 20 -1.55 9.41 9.87
CA SER A 20 -0.23 9.76 9.36
C SER A 20 0.03 9.20 7.96
N LEU A 21 -0.45 7.99 7.66
CA LEU A 21 -0.28 7.34 6.35
C LEU A 21 -1.22 7.94 5.30
N ASP A 22 -2.47 8.23 5.68
CA ASP A 22 -3.43 8.89 4.81
C ASP A 22 -2.94 10.29 4.40
N GLY A 23 -2.36 11.03 5.36
CA GLY A 23 -1.68 12.30 5.06
C GLY A 23 -0.55 12.17 4.05
N LEU A 24 0.22 11.07 4.09
CA LEU A 24 1.27 10.79 3.10
C LEU A 24 0.70 10.42 1.72
N LEU A 25 -0.44 9.72 1.67
CA LEU A 25 -1.14 9.45 0.42
C LEU A 25 -1.69 10.74 -0.22
N GLY A 26 -2.10 11.71 0.60
CA GLY A 26 -2.58 13.02 0.14
C GLY A 26 -1.52 13.91 -0.52
N ILE A 27 -0.23 13.68 -0.26
CA ILE A 27 0.88 14.41 -0.91
C ILE A 27 1.42 13.67 -2.15
N ALA A 28 0.91 12.48 -2.46
CA ALA A 28 1.37 11.71 -3.60
C ALA A 28 1.11 12.45 -4.92
N PRO A 29 2.04 12.38 -5.90
CA PRO A 29 1.90 13.07 -7.19
C PRO A 29 0.83 12.44 -8.09
N ILE A 30 0.28 11.29 -7.70
CA ILE A 30 -0.79 10.57 -8.37
C ILE A 30 -1.92 10.27 -7.38
N LYS A 31 -3.12 10.05 -7.89
CA LYS A 31 -4.26 9.67 -7.06
C LYS A 31 -4.01 8.32 -6.37
N ALA A 32 -3.91 8.34 -5.05
CA ALA A 32 -3.87 7.13 -4.23
C ALA A 32 -5.27 6.49 -4.18
N THR A 33 -5.40 5.29 -4.75
CA THR A 33 -6.61 4.45 -4.64
C THR A 33 -6.24 3.12 -4.02
N GLU A 34 -7.18 2.42 -3.37
CA GLU A 34 -6.92 1.10 -2.79
C GLU A 34 -6.33 0.12 -3.82
N LYS A 35 -6.79 0.18 -5.08
CA LYS A 35 -6.25 -0.62 -6.18
C LYS A 35 -4.77 -0.33 -6.45
N VAL A 36 -4.39 0.95 -6.48
CA VAL A 36 -3.00 1.37 -6.72
C VAL A 36 -2.11 0.97 -5.55
N VAL A 37 -2.56 1.20 -4.31
CA VAL A 37 -1.78 0.85 -3.10
C VAL A 37 -1.64 -0.67 -2.97
N ARG A 38 -2.69 -1.44 -3.30
CA ARG A 38 -2.63 -2.90 -3.38
C ARG A 38 -1.57 -3.37 -4.37
N ALA A 39 -1.60 -2.84 -5.60
CA ALA A 39 -0.64 -3.21 -6.63
C ALA A 39 0.80 -2.94 -6.17
N ILE A 40 1.05 -1.83 -5.46
CA ILE A 40 2.38 -1.54 -4.89
C ILE A 40 2.83 -2.64 -3.92
N PHE A 41 1.96 -3.10 -3.00
CA PHE A 41 2.29 -4.20 -2.10
C PHE A 41 2.49 -5.52 -2.86
N GLU A 42 1.64 -5.82 -3.85
CA GLU A 42 1.76 -7.03 -4.67
C GLU A 42 3.06 -7.05 -5.49
N ASP A 43 3.38 -5.95 -6.16
CA ASP A 43 4.61 -5.80 -6.95
C ASP A 43 5.86 -5.86 -6.07
N SER A 44 5.80 -5.34 -4.84
CA SER A 44 6.93 -5.35 -3.89
C SER A 44 7.24 -6.74 -3.32
N MET A 45 6.35 -7.72 -3.49
CA MET A 45 6.63 -9.13 -3.15
C MET A 45 7.47 -9.83 -4.23
N ALA A 46 7.45 -9.31 -5.46
CA ALA A 46 8.33 -9.80 -6.51
C ALA A 46 9.76 -9.23 -6.32
N PRO A 47 10.80 -10.02 -6.62
CA PRO A 47 12.16 -9.49 -6.68
C PRO A 47 12.24 -8.35 -7.71
N LEU A 48 12.93 -7.27 -7.36
CA LEU A 48 13.29 -6.25 -8.35
C LEU A 48 14.23 -6.91 -9.37
N ALA A 49 13.82 -6.87 -10.65
CA ALA A 49 14.57 -7.43 -11.77
C ALA A 49 15.85 -6.64 -12.07
#